data_AF-A0AAV6KM32-F1
#
_entry.id   AF-A0AAV6KM32-F1
#
_cell.length_a   1.000
_cell.length_b   1.000
_cell.length_c   1.000
_cell.angle_alpha   90.00
_cell.angle_beta   90.00
_cell.angle_gamma   90.00
#
_symmetry.space_group_name_H-M   'P 1'
#
loop_
_entity.id
_entity.type
_entity.pdbx_description
1 polymer ?
#
loop_
_entity_poly.entity_id
_entity_poly.type
_entity_poly.pdbx_seq_one_letter_code
_entity_poly.pdbx_strand_id
1 'polypeptide(L)' 'MSTVSALTIRGVINDMLGNINRSDPRSVIPLGLGDPAAFPCFRTTQIADDAINDAVRSAGFNGYASTVGILPARR' A
#
# COMPACT_ATOMS: atom_id res chain seq x y z
N MET A 1 -19.47 0.11 26.92
CA MET A 1 -18.05 -0.22 26.70
C MET A 1 -17.69 0.17 25.28
N SER A 2 -17.04 1.31 25.09
CA SER A 2 -16.46 1.71 23.81
C SER A 2 -15.30 0.74 23.51
N THR A 3 -15.48 -0.14 22.54
CA THR A 3 -14.41 -1.02 22.07
C THR A 3 -13.29 -0.17 21.49
N VAL A 4 -12.05 -0.35 21.93
CA VAL A 4 -10.86 0.41 21.50
C VAL A 4 -10.73 0.50 19.97
N SER A 5 -11.23 -0.50 19.23
CA SER A 5 -11.32 -0.47 17.77
C SER A 5 -12.04 0.76 17.20
N ALA A 6 -13.07 1.27 17.89
CA ALA A 6 -13.84 2.45 17.48
C ALA A 6 -13.05 3.77 17.59
N LEU A 7 -11.93 3.79 18.31
CA LEU A 7 -11.07 4.97 18.46
C LEU A 7 -9.90 5.01 17.46
N THR A 8 -9.78 4.02 16.58
CA THR A 8 -8.74 4.00 15.54
C THR A 8 -9.22 4.72 14.28
N ILE A 9 -8.30 5.32 13.51
CA ILE A 9 -8.61 5.95 12.21
C ILE A 9 -9.35 4.94 11.30
N ARG A 10 -8.85 3.70 11.23
CA ARG A 10 -9.47 2.63 10.44
C ARG A 10 -10.87 2.27 10.95
N GLY A 11 -11.09 2.24 12.26
CA GLY A 11 -12.38 1.97 12.88
C GLY A 11 -13.42 3.02 12.53
N VAL A 12 -13.06 4.30 12.67
CA VAL A 12 -13.94 5.44 12.30
C VAL A 12 -14.27 5.43 10.81
N ILE A 13 -13.29 5.18 9.94
CA ILE A 13 -13.52 5.07 8.48
C ILE A 13 -14.50 3.93 8.18
N ASN A 14 -14.31 2.75 8.77
CA ASN A 14 -15.18 1.61 8.53
C ASN A 14 -16.62 1.87 9.01
N ASP A 15 -16.79 2.54 10.15
CA ASP A 15 -18.10 2.94 10.66
C ASP A 15 -18.79 3.93 9.71
N MET A 16 -18.06 4.95 9.25
CA MET A 16 -18.57 5.89 8.24
C MET A 16 -18.99 5.18 6.95
N LEU A 17 -18.15 4.29 6.42
CA LEU A 17 -18.45 3.51 5.22
C LEU A 17 -19.68 2.59 5.41
N GLY A 18 -19.85 2.03 6.61
CA GLY A 18 -21.01 1.19 6.95
C GLY A 18 -22.34 1.95 6.97
N ASN A 19 -22.30 3.26 7.21
CA ASN A 19 -23.47 4.15 7.25
C ASN A 19 -23.78 4.81 5.89
N ILE A 20 -23.05 4.50 4.82
CA ILE A 20 -23.31 5.05 3.48
C ILE A 20 -24.59 4.44 2.90
N ASN A 21 -25.47 5.31 2.37
CA ASN A 21 -26.66 4.88 1.65
C ASN A 21 -26.27 4.23 0.30
N ARG A 22 -26.48 2.92 0.17
CA ARG A 22 -26.17 2.16 -1.05
C ARG A 22 -27.08 2.48 -2.24
N SER A 23 -28.21 3.13 -2.02
CA SER A 23 -29.12 3.59 -3.06
C SER A 23 -28.77 4.98 -3.59
N ASP A 24 -27.78 5.66 -3.01
CA ASP A 24 -27.29 6.94 -3.52
C ASP A 24 -26.46 6.72 -4.80
N PRO A 25 -26.77 7.41 -5.91
CA PRO A 25 -26.03 7.26 -7.17
C PRO A 25 -24.64 7.91 -7.16
N ARG A 26 -24.30 8.72 -6.16
CA ARG A 26 -22.99 9.39 -6.08
C ARG A 26 -21.89 8.40 -5.73
N SER A 27 -20.74 8.52 -6.38
CA SER A 27 -19.57 7.72 -6.05
C SER A 27 -18.98 8.12 -4.69
N VAL A 28 -18.53 7.12 -3.94
CA VAL A 28 -17.80 7.33 -2.69
C VAL A 28 -16.35 7.69 -3.01
N ILE A 29 -15.85 8.79 -2.46
CA ILE A 29 -14.44 9.19 -2.58
C ILE A 29 -13.68 8.67 -1.36
N PRO A 30 -12.74 7.73 -1.51
CA PRO A 30 -12.06 7.11 -0.38
C PRO A 30 -10.89 7.97 0.12
N LEU A 31 -11.18 8.99 0.94
CA LEU A 31 -10.17 9.92 1.49
C LEU A 31 -9.36 9.34 2.67
N GLY A 32 -9.77 8.19 3.20
CA GLY A 32 -9.12 7.54 4.34
C GLY A 32 -8.06 6.50 3.97
N LEU A 33 -7.78 6.30 2.67
CA LEU A 33 -6.79 5.34 2.20
C LEU A 33 -5.39 5.95 2.28
N GLY A 34 -4.53 5.38 3.13
CA GLY A 34 -3.11 5.75 3.22
C GLY A 34 -2.22 5.04 2.21
N ASP A 35 -2.75 4.04 1.49
CA ASP A 35 -2.03 3.33 0.44
C ASP A 35 -2.27 3.98 -0.93
N PRO A 36 -1.25 4.61 -1.55
CA PRO A 36 -1.40 5.22 -2.86
C PRO A 36 -1.67 4.20 -3.97
N ALA A 37 -1.26 2.93 -3.80
CA ALA A 37 -1.44 1.88 -4.82
C ALA A 37 -2.92 1.55 -5.10
N ALA A 38 -3.82 1.93 -4.20
CA ALA A 38 -5.27 1.82 -4.42
C ALA A 38 -5.78 2.71 -5.57
N PHE A 39 -4.98 3.70 -5.99
CA PHE A 39 -5.35 4.67 -7.01
C PHE A 39 -4.53 4.42 -8.30
N PRO A 40 -5.17 4.10 -9.45
CA PRO A 40 -4.46 3.72 -10.68
C PRO A 40 -3.52 4.78 -11.28
N CYS A 41 -3.63 6.03 -10.83
CA CYS A 41 -2.76 7.13 -11.20
C CYS A 41 -1.41 7.14 -10.46
N PHE A 42 -1.30 6.44 -9.33
CA PHE A 42 -0.03 6.23 -8.64
C PHE A 42 0.56 4.91 -9.12
N ARG A 43 1.47 5.00 -10.10
CA ARG A 43 2.19 3.83 -10.63
C ARG A 43 3.65 3.90 -10.24
N THR A 44 4.22 2.73 -9.97
CA THR A 44 5.67 2.55 -9.89
C THR A 44 6.30 3.01 -11.20
N THR A 45 7.47 3.65 -11.10
CA THR A 45 8.22 4.06 -12.28
C THR A 45 8.73 2.84 -13.05
N GLN A 46 8.73 2.89 -14.39
CA GLN A 46 9.24 1.81 -15.24
C GLN A 46 10.68 1.43 -14.88
N ILE A 47 11.49 2.39 -14.43
CA ILE A 47 12.88 2.14 -14.00
C ILE A 47 12.94 1.12 -12.86
N ALA A 48 12.01 1.18 -11.91
CA ALA A 48 11.97 0.26 -10.78
C ALA A 48 11.46 -1.12 -11.22
N ASP A 49 10.47 -1.17 -12.11
CA ASP A 49 9.96 -2.42 -12.68
C ASP A 49 11.05 -3.16 -13.46
N ASP A 50 11.80 -2.44 -14.31
CA ASP A 50 12.92 -2.99 -15.08
C ASP A 50 14.05 -3.49 -14.17
N ALA A 51 14.40 -2.73 -13.13
CA ALA A 51 15.43 -3.12 -12.17
C ALA A 51 15.04 -4.41 -11.41
N ILE A 52 13.76 -4.58 -11.06
CA ILE A 52 13.26 -5.82 -10.43
C ILE A 52 13.38 -6.99 -11.42
N ASN A 53 12.96 -6.79 -12.67
CA ASN A 53 13.07 -7.82 -13.71
C ASN A 53 14.52 -8.28 -13.92
N ASP A 54 15.45 -7.33 -14.02
CA ASP A 54 16.87 -7.62 -14.19
C ASP A 54 17.46 -8.34 -12.98
N ALA A 55 17.13 -7.91 -11.76
CA ALA A 55 17.58 -8.56 -10.54
C ALA A 55 17.12 -10.02 -10.48
N VAL A 56 15.85 -10.29 -10.81
CA VAL A 56 15.28 -11.65 -10.84
C VAL A 56 15.94 -12.50 -11.93
N ARG A 57 16.08 -11.97 -13.15
CA ARG A 57 16.70 -12.69 -14.28
C ARG A 57 18.18 -12.97 -14.07
N SER A 58 18.89 -12.12 -13.34
CA SER A 58 20.31 -12.30 -13.04
C SER A 58 20.59 -13.50 -12.14
N ALA A 59 19.61 -13.94 -11.35
CA ALA A 59 19.77 -14.90 -10.24
C ALA A 59 20.86 -14.52 -9.21
N GLY A 60 21.41 -13.30 -9.27
CA GLY A 60 22.52 -12.84 -8.43
C GLY A 60 22.10 -12.43 -7.02
N PHE A 61 20.81 -12.25 -6.78
CA PHE A 61 20.25 -11.75 -5.51
C PHE A 61 19.35 -12.76 -4.80
N ASN A 62 19.47 -14.06 -5.11
CA ASN A 62 18.63 -15.13 -4.54
C ASN A 62 19.13 -15.64 -3.18
N GLY A 63 20.32 -15.20 -2.74
CA GLY A 63 20.91 -15.59 -1.45
C GLY A 63 20.39 -14.74 -0.28
N TYR A 64 20.80 -15.11 0.93
CA TYR A 64 20.53 -14.29 2.11
C TYR A 64 21.30 -12.97 2.04
N ALA A 65 20.58 -11.86 2.27
CA ALA A 65 21.20 -10.56 2.48
C ALA A 65 21.81 -10.46 3.89
N SER A 66 22.75 -9.52 4.08
CA SER A 66 23.17 -9.11 5.42
C SER A 66 21.98 -8.57 6.22
N THR A 67 22.01 -8.67 7.55
CA THR A 67 20.94 -8.20 8.45
C THR A 67 20.63 -6.71 8.28
N VAL A 68 21.56 -5.97 7.70
CA VAL A 68 21.45 -4.53 7.51
C VAL A 68 21.21 -4.14 6.05
N GLY A 69 20.97 -5.10 5.14
CA GLY A 69 20.79 -4.91 3.71
C GLY A 69 22.08 -5.02 2.88
N ILE A 70 21.95 -5.03 1.56
CA ILE A 70 23.11 -5.07 0.64
C ILE A 70 23.85 -3.74 0.63
N LEU A 71 25.18 -3.77 0.53
CA LEU A 71 26.01 -2.55 0.57
C LEU A 71 25.62 -1.51 -0.49
N PRO A 72 25.31 -1.87 -1.76
CA PRO A 72 24.90 -0.90 -2.77
C PRO A 72 23.59 -0.17 -2.48
N ALA A 73 22.67 -0.77 -1.70
CA ALA A 73 21.38 -0.16 -1.37
C ALA A 73 21.41 0.70 -0.09
N ARG A 74 22.53 0.69 0.64
CA ARG A 74 22.72 1.44 1.89
C ARG A 74 23.56 2.71 1.73
N ARG A 75 24.18 2.90 0.56
CA ARG A 75 25.02 4.04 0.22
C ARG A 75 24.22 5.01 -0.63
#